data_AF-A0A8C2CXG1-F1
#
_entry.id   AF-A0A8C2CXG1-F1
#
_cell.length_a   1.000
_cell.length_b   1.000
_cell.length_c   1.000
_cell.angle_alpha   90.00
_cell.angle_beta   90.00
_cell.angle_gamma   90.00
#
_symmetry.space_group_name_H-M   'P 1'
#
loop_
_entity.id
_entity.type
_entity.pdbx_description
1 polymer ?
#
loop_
_entity_poly.entity_id
_entity_poly.type
_entity_poly.pdbx_seq_one_letter_code
_entity_poly.pdbx_strand_id
1 'polypeptide(L)'
;MRIYKKGDIVDIKGMGTVQKGMPHKCYHGKTGRVYNVTQHAVGIVVNKQVKGKILAKRINVRIEHIKHSKSRDRKGDIVDIKGMGTVQKGMPHKCYHGKTGRVYNVTQHAVGIIVNKQVKGKILAKRINVRIEHIKHSKSRDSFLKRVKENDQKKKEAKEKGTWVQLKRQPAPPREAHFVRTNGKEPELLEPIPYEFMA
;
A
#
# COMPACT_ATOMS: atom_id res chain seq x y z
N MET A 1 -18.23 -8.62 7.45
CA MET A 1 -16.87 -8.15 7.09
C MET A 1 -16.93 -6.63 6.84
N ARG A 2 -16.36 -5.79 7.72
CA ARG A 2 -16.46 -4.32 7.58
C ARG A 2 -15.55 -3.83 6.43
N ILE A 3 -16.15 -3.33 5.35
CA ILE A 3 -15.48 -2.97 4.08
C ILE A 3 -14.66 -1.66 4.20
N TYR A 4 -14.92 -0.84 5.22
CA TYR A 4 -14.30 0.47 5.44
C TYR A 4 -13.76 0.62 6.86
N LYS A 5 -12.71 1.42 7.04
CA LYS A 5 -12.04 1.73 8.31
C LYS A 5 -12.00 3.23 8.56
N LYS A 6 -11.91 3.61 9.84
CA LYS A 6 -11.70 5.01 10.24
C LYS A 6 -10.39 5.52 9.62
N GLY A 7 -10.48 6.67 8.96
CA GLY A 7 -9.37 7.32 8.28
C GLY A 7 -9.26 7.01 6.79
N ASP A 8 -10.06 6.10 6.24
CA ASP A 8 -10.11 5.83 4.80
C ASP A 8 -10.59 7.07 4.02
N ILE A 9 -10.09 7.21 2.79
CA ILE A 9 -10.52 8.24 1.85
C ILE A 9 -11.55 7.63 0.92
N VAL A 10 -12.73 8.21 0.88
CA VAL A 10 -13.88 7.66 0.18
C VAL A 10 -14.55 8.69 -0.73
N ASP A 11 -14.99 8.24 -1.89
CA ASP A 11 -15.73 9.02 -2.86
C ASP A 11 -17.22 8.72 -2.75
N ILE A 12 -18.03 9.78 -2.71
CA ILE A 12 -19.49 9.68 -2.65
C ILE A 12 -20.01 9.63 -4.08
N LYS A 13 -20.40 8.45 -4.56
CA LYS A 13 -20.80 8.28 -5.97
C LYS A 13 -22.31 8.34 -6.17
N GLY A 14 -23.11 8.02 -5.15
CA GLY A 14 -24.55 7.80 -5.31
C GLY A 14 -24.80 6.57 -6.19
N MET A 15 -25.71 5.68 -5.77
CA MET A 15 -26.02 4.48 -6.55
C MET A 15 -27.50 4.52 -6.89
N GLY A 16 -27.82 4.89 -8.13
CA GLY A 16 -29.20 5.15 -8.58
C GLY A 16 -30.18 3.98 -8.41
N THR A 17 -29.67 2.75 -8.36
CA THR A 17 -30.47 1.54 -8.14
C THR A 17 -30.95 1.37 -6.70
N VAL A 18 -30.36 2.08 -5.74
CA VAL A 18 -30.74 2.05 -4.32
C VAL A 18 -31.15 3.46 -3.90
N GLN A 19 -32.42 3.69 -3.59
CA GLN A 19 -32.88 5.04 -3.20
C GLN A 19 -32.71 5.31 -1.71
N LYS A 20 -32.73 4.27 -0.87
CA LYS A 20 -32.67 4.39 0.58
C LYS A 20 -31.31 4.92 1.04
N GLY A 21 -31.32 6.05 1.75
CA GLY A 21 -30.11 6.69 2.28
C GLY A 21 -29.22 7.33 1.22
N MET A 22 -29.79 7.66 0.06
CA MET A 22 -29.12 8.39 -1.02
C MET A 22 -28.53 9.71 -0.48
N PRO A 23 -27.22 9.95 -0.66
CA PRO A 23 -26.63 11.22 -0.26
C PRO A 23 -27.20 12.35 -1.11
N HIS A 24 -27.36 13.54 -0.53
CA HIS A 24 -27.82 14.72 -1.26
C HIS A 24 -26.88 15.05 -2.43
N LYS A 25 -27.44 15.45 -3.59
CA LYS A 25 -26.73 15.70 -4.86
C LYS A 25 -25.47 16.58 -4.71
N CYS A 26 -25.52 17.58 -3.83
CA CYS A 26 -24.38 18.46 -3.53
C CYS A 26 -23.14 17.78 -2.92
N TYR A 27 -23.24 16.50 -2.51
CA TYR A 27 -22.12 15.69 -2.04
C TYR A 27 -21.67 14.64 -3.06
N HIS A 28 -22.40 14.45 -4.15
CA HIS A 28 -22.01 13.51 -5.20
C HIS A 28 -20.71 13.97 -5.85
N GLY A 29 -19.82 13.03 -6.15
CA GLY A 29 -18.49 13.29 -6.68
C GLY A 29 -17.50 13.90 -5.70
N LYS A 30 -17.91 14.17 -4.44
CA LYS A 30 -16.99 14.68 -3.42
C LYS A 30 -16.26 13.55 -2.73
N THR A 31 -14.99 13.80 -2.46
CA THR A 31 -14.13 12.95 -1.65
C THR A 31 -14.15 13.43 -0.22
N GLY A 32 -14.18 12.49 0.73
CA GLY A 32 -14.12 12.80 2.15
C GLY A 32 -13.35 11.76 2.94
N ARG A 33 -13.12 12.07 4.21
CA ARG A 33 -12.40 11.20 5.14
C ARG A 33 -13.36 10.54 6.12
N VAL A 34 -13.26 9.23 6.26
CA VAL A 34 -14.09 8.45 7.17
C VAL A 34 -13.70 8.74 8.63
N TYR A 35 -14.65 9.19 9.44
CA TYR A 35 -14.43 9.41 10.88
C TYR A 35 -15.11 8.35 11.76
N ASN A 36 -16.16 7.69 11.25
CA ASN A 36 -16.87 6.62 11.96
C ASN A 36 -17.39 5.57 10.95
N VAL A 37 -17.48 4.30 11.37
CA VAL A 37 -17.97 3.20 10.54
C VAL A 37 -19.01 2.41 11.33
N THR A 38 -20.24 2.33 10.80
CA THR A 38 -21.31 1.49 11.33
C THR A 38 -21.49 0.26 10.44
N GLN A 39 -22.43 -0.63 10.79
CA GLN A 39 -22.71 -1.84 10.00
C GLN A 39 -23.23 -1.53 8.59
N HIS A 40 -23.98 -0.43 8.42
CA HIS A 40 -24.69 -0.11 7.17
C HIS A 40 -24.30 1.25 6.57
N ALA A 41 -23.57 2.08 7.31
CA ALA A 41 -23.24 3.42 6.90
C ALA A 41 -21.85 3.85 7.37
N VAL A 42 -21.35 4.92 6.79
CA VAL A 42 -20.05 5.49 7.05
C VAL A 42 -20.21 6.97 7.32
N GLY A 43 -19.69 7.42 8.45
CA GLY A 43 -19.56 8.83 8.78
C GLY A 43 -18.37 9.43 8.02
N ILE A 44 -18.63 10.40 7.16
CA ILE A 44 -17.63 11.04 6.28
C ILE A 44 -17.55 12.53 6.60
N VAL A 45 -16.32 13.07 6.68
CA VAL A 45 -16.05 14.51 6.68
C VAL A 45 -15.77 14.96 5.24
N VAL A 46 -16.58 15.87 4.72
CA VAL A 46 -16.48 16.40 3.35
C VAL A 46 -16.40 17.92 3.37
N ASN A 47 -15.53 18.49 2.54
CA ASN A 47 -15.48 19.94 2.33
C ASN A 47 -16.65 20.39 1.44
N LYS A 48 -17.44 21.36 1.90
CA LYS A 48 -18.55 21.97 1.16
C LYS A 48 -18.40 23.49 1.14
N GLN A 49 -18.47 24.07 -0.04
CA GLN A 49 -18.55 25.51 -0.21
C GLN A 49 -19.95 26.01 0.15
N VAL A 50 -20.02 27.02 1.00
CA VAL A 50 -21.25 27.70 1.40
C VAL A 50 -20.95 29.20 1.47
N LYS A 51 -21.66 30.02 0.69
CA LYS A 51 -21.50 31.49 0.67
C LYS A 51 -20.01 31.93 0.60
N GLY A 52 -19.25 31.36 -0.34
CA GLY A 52 -17.83 31.69 -0.56
C GLY A 52 -16.83 31.07 0.42
N LYS A 53 -17.25 30.42 1.51
CA LYS A 53 -16.36 29.77 2.49
C LYS A 53 -16.37 28.25 2.32
N ILE A 54 -15.22 27.59 2.51
CA ILE A 54 -15.11 26.12 2.55
C ILE A 54 -15.35 25.66 3.99
N LEU A 55 -16.44 24.92 4.22
CA LEU A 55 -16.79 24.36 5.53
C LEU A 55 -16.67 22.83 5.50
N ALA A 56 -15.99 22.25 6.49
CA ALA A 56 -15.99 20.82 6.69
C ALA A 56 -17.35 20.39 7.28
N LYS A 57 -18.07 19.52 6.56
CA LYS A 57 -19.35 18.96 7.02
C LYS A 57 -19.21 17.48 7.32
N ARG A 58 -19.78 17.04 8.44
CA ARG A 58 -19.95 15.63 8.78
C ARG A 58 -21.27 15.15 8.22
N ILE A 59 -21.22 14.08 7.45
CA ILE A 59 -22.39 13.42 6.87
C ILE A 59 -22.32 11.92 7.16
N ASN A 60 -23.46 11.26 7.23
CA ASN A 60 -23.54 9.82 7.32
C ASN A 60 -24.12 9.29 6.01
N VAL A 61 -23.39 8.42 5.32
CA VAL A 61 -23.75 7.93 3.99
C VAL A 61 -23.75 6.40 4.02
N ARG A 62 -24.74 5.77 3.40
CA ARG A 62 -24.80 4.31 3.33
C ARG A 62 -23.67 3.72 2.48
N ILE A 63 -23.24 2.52 2.85
CA ILE A 63 -22.11 1.81 2.22
C ILE A 63 -22.32 1.63 0.71
N GLU A 64 -23.58 1.46 0.26
CA GLU A 64 -23.93 1.28 -1.16
C GLU A 64 -23.58 2.51 -2.02
N HIS A 65 -23.58 3.72 -1.43
CA HIS A 65 -23.38 4.99 -2.13
C HIS A 65 -21.95 5.49 -2.10
N ILE A 66 -21.05 4.70 -1.53
CA ILE A 66 -19.67 5.05 -1.28
C ILE A 66 -18.76 4.09 -2.02
N LYS A 67 -17.68 4.63 -2.59
CA LYS A 67 -16.56 3.83 -3.09
C LYS A 67 -15.27 4.25 -2.38
N HIS A 68 -14.38 3.30 -2.14
CA HIS A 68 -12.99 3.63 -1.83
C HIS A 68 -12.44 4.55 -2.92
N SER A 69 -11.87 5.68 -2.52
CA SER A 69 -11.26 6.58 -3.51
C SER A 69 -10.07 5.90 -4.17
N LYS A 70 -9.90 6.15 -5.47
CA LYS A 70 -8.81 5.54 -6.26
C LYS A 70 -7.43 5.98 -5.76
N SER A 71 -7.33 7.17 -5.16
CA SER A 71 -6.15 7.64 -4.45
C SER A 71 -6.18 7.16 -3.00
N ARG A 72 -5.81 5.89 -2.78
CA ARG A 72 -5.52 5.37 -1.42
C ARG A 72 -4.17 5.86 -0.88
N ASP A 73 -3.56 6.85 -1.51
CA ASP A 73 -2.30 7.42 -1.09
C ASP A 73 -2.51 8.41 0.05
N ARG A 74 -1.88 8.13 1.19
CA ARG A 74 -1.82 9.05 2.31
C ARG A 74 -0.44 9.68 2.37
N LYS A 75 -0.39 10.88 2.94
CA LYS A 75 0.87 11.53 3.26
C LYS A 75 1.71 10.58 4.12
N GLY A 76 2.94 10.34 3.68
CA GLY A 76 3.90 9.47 4.35
C GLY A 76 3.96 8.04 3.82
N ASP A 77 3.05 7.61 2.93
CA ASP A 77 3.10 6.31 2.28
C ASP A 77 4.33 6.19 1.36
N ILE A 78 4.83 4.95 1.21
CA ILE A 78 5.96 4.63 0.36
C ILE A 78 5.43 4.09 -0.97
N VAL A 79 5.85 4.73 -2.05
CA VAL A 79 5.32 4.47 -3.39
C VAL A 79 6.44 4.27 -4.41
N ASP A 80 6.21 3.35 -5.34
CA ASP A 80 7.07 3.04 -6.46
C ASP A 80 6.56 3.78 -7.71
N ILE A 81 7.48 4.39 -8.45
CA ILE A 81 7.18 5.19 -9.64
C ILE A 81 7.42 4.34 -10.88
N LYS A 82 6.35 4.10 -11.65
CA LYS A 82 6.41 3.42 -12.95
C LYS A 82 5.58 4.19 -13.97
N GLY A 83 6.28 4.94 -14.83
CA GLY A 83 5.66 5.65 -15.94
C GLY A 83 4.89 4.69 -16.86
N MET A 84 3.69 5.10 -17.28
CA MET A 84 2.80 4.35 -18.17
C MET A 84 2.59 5.19 -19.43
N GLY A 85 2.97 4.67 -20.60
CA GLY A 85 2.97 5.44 -21.85
C GLY A 85 1.58 5.86 -22.34
N THR A 86 0.51 5.19 -21.91
CA THR A 86 -0.87 5.48 -22.33
C THR A 86 -1.38 6.81 -21.79
N VAL A 87 -0.87 7.28 -20.65
CA VAL A 87 -1.27 8.55 -20.03
C VAL A 87 -0.07 9.48 -20.06
N GLN A 88 -0.16 10.56 -20.85
CA GLN A 88 0.96 11.49 -21.02
C GLN A 88 1.01 12.58 -19.93
N LYS A 89 -0.14 12.95 -19.36
CA LYS A 89 -0.23 14.04 -18.37
C LYS A 89 0.38 13.61 -17.04
N GLY A 90 1.21 14.46 -16.43
CA GLY A 90 1.84 14.19 -15.13
C GLY A 90 2.76 12.97 -15.13
N MET A 91 3.27 12.60 -16.31
CA MET A 91 4.25 11.54 -16.49
C MET A 91 5.57 11.91 -15.80
N PRO A 92 6.17 10.99 -15.00
CA PRO A 92 7.46 11.24 -14.39
C PRO A 92 8.56 11.23 -15.45
N HIS A 93 9.58 12.08 -15.28
CA HIS A 93 10.77 12.03 -16.13
C HIS A 93 11.49 10.66 -15.99
N LYS A 94 12.11 10.16 -17.08
CA LYS A 94 12.76 8.83 -17.16
C LYS A 94 13.69 8.50 -15.98
N CYS A 95 14.42 9.50 -15.48
CA CYS A 95 15.33 9.34 -14.33
C CYS A 95 14.65 8.98 -12.98
N TYR A 96 13.32 9.06 -12.89
CA TYR A 96 12.54 8.63 -11.73
C TYR A 96 11.80 7.31 -11.96
N HIS A 97 11.84 6.76 -13.17
CA HIS A 97 11.24 5.46 -13.44
C HIS A 97 11.97 4.38 -12.61
N GLY A 98 11.20 3.50 -11.97
CA GLY A 98 11.73 2.47 -11.08
C GLY A 98 12.21 2.97 -9.72
N LYS A 99 12.09 4.28 -9.43
CA LYS A 99 12.46 4.81 -8.12
C LYS A 99 11.31 4.72 -7.13
N THR A 100 11.67 4.49 -5.88
CA THR A 100 10.76 4.55 -4.74
C THR A 100 10.90 5.89 -4.04
N GLY A 101 9.79 6.45 -3.57
CA GLY A 101 9.77 7.69 -2.81
C GLY A 101 8.69 7.70 -1.75
N ARG A 102 8.65 8.80 -0.99
CA ARG A 102 7.66 9.02 0.06
C ARG A 102 6.70 10.12 -0.33
N VAL A 103 5.41 9.88 -0.14
CA VAL A 103 4.37 10.87 -0.44
C VAL A 103 4.44 12.03 0.57
N TYR A 104 4.53 13.27 0.08
CA TYR A 104 4.49 14.47 0.93
C TYR A 104 3.19 15.28 0.76
N ASN A 105 2.57 15.22 -0.41
CA ASN A 105 1.32 15.91 -0.72
C ASN A 105 0.42 15.03 -1.59
N VAL A 106 -0.89 15.19 -1.47
CA VAL A 106 -1.88 14.45 -2.24
C VAL A 106 -2.87 15.46 -2.81
N THR A 107 -3.05 15.42 -4.12
CA THR A 107 -4.02 16.26 -4.86
C THR A 107 -5.10 15.37 -5.47
N GLN A 108 -6.08 15.98 -6.15
CA GLN A 108 -7.21 15.24 -6.73
C GLN A 108 -6.79 14.16 -7.74
N HIS A 109 -5.77 14.42 -8.56
CA HIS A 109 -5.34 13.53 -9.66
C HIS A 109 -3.86 13.13 -9.60
N ALA A 110 -3.09 13.74 -8.71
CA ALA A 110 -1.65 13.56 -8.63
C ALA A 110 -1.16 13.51 -7.18
N VAL A 111 0.01 12.93 -7.01
CA VAL A 111 0.68 12.77 -5.73
C VAL A 111 2.04 13.44 -5.80
N GLY A 112 2.33 14.26 -4.80
CA GLY A 112 3.65 14.84 -4.58
C GLY A 112 4.53 13.82 -3.87
N ILE A 113 5.64 13.43 -4.49
CA ILE A 113 6.58 12.42 -3.99
C ILE A 113 7.95 13.07 -3.76
N ILE A 114 8.57 12.77 -2.61
CA ILE A 114 9.99 13.03 -2.35
C ILE A 114 10.78 11.80 -2.77
N VAL A 115 11.68 11.97 -3.75
CA VAL A 115 12.53 10.91 -4.30
C VAL A 115 13.99 11.31 -4.16
N ASN A 116 14.82 10.36 -3.74
CA ASN A 116 16.26 10.56 -3.70
C ASN A 116 16.86 10.42 -5.12
N LYS A 117 17.46 11.50 -5.61
CA LYS A 117 18.16 11.54 -6.89
C LYS A 117 19.63 11.87 -6.65
N GLN A 118 20.51 10.96 -7.05
CA GLN A 118 21.93 11.25 -7.16
C GLN A 118 22.17 12.23 -8.31
N VAL A 119 22.89 13.31 -8.02
CA VAL A 119 23.33 14.31 -8.98
C VAL A 119 24.83 14.50 -8.76
N LYS A 120 25.64 13.99 -9.69
CA LYS A 120 27.10 13.90 -9.53
C LYS A 120 27.44 13.15 -8.23
N GLY A 121 28.19 13.75 -7.31
CA GLY A 121 28.62 13.14 -6.04
C GLY A 121 27.64 13.23 -4.87
N LYS A 122 26.46 13.87 -5.02
CA LYS A 122 25.52 14.07 -3.89
C LYS A 122 24.12 13.53 -4.16
N ILE A 123 23.48 13.03 -3.10
CA ILE A 123 22.08 12.57 -3.14
C ILE A 123 21.17 13.71 -2.69
N LEU A 124 20.29 14.15 -3.59
CA LEU A 124 19.34 15.22 -3.32
C LEU A 124 17.93 14.65 -3.19
N ALA A 125 17.21 15.06 -2.13
CA ALA A 125 15.79 14.77 -1.97
C ALA A 125 14.98 15.71 -2.87
N LYS A 126 14.57 15.23 -4.05
CA LYS A 126 13.79 16.01 -5.01
C LYS A 126 12.30 15.79 -4.82
N ARG A 127 11.53 16.88 -4.87
CA ARG A 127 10.06 16.85 -4.88
C ARG A 127 9.57 16.81 -6.32
N ILE A 128 8.71 15.85 -6.63
CA ILE A 128 8.10 15.67 -7.95
C ILE A 128 6.59 15.51 -7.79
N ASN A 129 5.81 16.02 -8.74
CA ASN A 129 4.38 15.78 -8.81
C ASN A 129 4.11 14.77 -9.92
N VAL A 130 3.54 13.63 -9.56
CA VAL A 130 3.32 12.51 -10.48
C VAL A 130 1.86 12.08 -10.40
N ARG A 131 1.27 11.78 -11.55
CA ARG A 131 -0.12 11.29 -11.62
C ARG A 131 -0.28 9.87 -11.07
N ILE A 132 -1.47 9.55 -10.55
CA ILE A 132 -1.75 8.28 -9.84
C ILE A 132 -1.55 7.07 -10.75
N GLU A 133 -1.78 7.23 -12.05
CA GLU A 133 -1.61 6.20 -13.08
C GLU A 133 -0.16 5.69 -13.18
N HIS A 134 0.81 6.52 -12.76
CA HIS A 134 2.24 6.22 -12.81
C HIS A 134 2.82 5.78 -11.47
N ILE A 135 1.97 5.54 -10.47
CA ILE A 135 2.37 5.27 -9.10
C ILE A 135 1.75 3.94 -8.65
N LYS A 136 2.50 3.19 -7.85
CA LYS A 136 2.01 1.98 -7.18
C LYS A 136 2.48 1.94 -5.74
N HIS A 137 1.70 1.37 -4.82
CA HIS A 137 2.15 1.15 -3.44
C HIS A 137 3.30 0.14 -3.39
N SER A 138 4.31 0.44 -2.58
CA SER A 138 5.46 -0.46 -2.42
C SER A 138 5.16 -1.59 -1.44
N LYS A 139 5.25 -2.84 -1.91
CA LYS A 139 5.04 -4.05 -1.09
C LYS A 139 6.09 -4.24 0.01
N SER A 140 7.24 -3.58 -0.12
CA SER A 140 8.33 -3.63 0.85
C SER A 140 7.90 -3.11 2.23
N ARG A 141 7.04 -2.09 2.26
CA ARG A 141 6.52 -1.52 3.50
C ARG A 141 5.45 -2.42 4.13
N ASP A 142 4.64 -3.07 3.32
CA ASP A 142 3.57 -3.95 3.79
C ASP A 142 4.12 -5.16 4.55
N SER A 143 5.18 -5.80 4.04
CA SER A 143 5.83 -6.93 4.73
C SER A 143 6.44 -6.51 6.06
N PHE A 144 7.04 -5.31 6.12
CA PHE A 144 7.54 -4.74 7.36
C PHE A 144 6.42 -4.49 8.37
N LEU A 145 5.31 -3.86 7.96
CA LEU A 145 4.19 -3.57 8.86
C LEU A 145 3.50 -4.83 9.39
N LYS A 146 3.35 -5.87 8.55
CA LYS A 146 2.86 -7.18 9.00
C LYS A 146 3.74 -7.75 10.10
N ARG A 147 5.06 -7.74 9.90
CA ARG A 147 6.02 -8.22 10.89
C ARG A 147 6.03 -7.40 12.18
N VAL A 148 5.88 -6.08 12.10
CA VAL A 148 5.74 -5.23 13.31
C VAL A 148 4.54 -5.68 14.14
N LYS A 149 3.39 -5.86 13.49
CA LYS A 149 2.16 -6.31 14.16
C LYS A 149 2.32 -7.71 14.78
N GLU A 150 2.93 -8.64 14.05
CA GLU A 150 3.22 -9.99 14.56
C GLU A 150 4.18 -9.96 15.76
N ASN A 151 5.21 -9.12 15.70
CA ASN A 151 6.16 -8.97 16.80
C ASN A 151 5.52 -8.34 18.04
N ASP A 152 4.66 -7.35 17.87
CA ASP A 152 3.94 -6.72 18.98
C ASP A 152 2.99 -7.73 19.66
N GLN A 153 2.33 -8.57 18.87
CA GLN A 153 1.49 -9.66 19.38
C GLN A 153 2.33 -10.68 20.17
N LYS A 154 3.44 -11.18 19.59
CA LYS A 154 4.36 -12.12 20.27
C LYS A 154 4.94 -11.54 21.55
N LYS A 155 5.29 -10.25 21.55
CA LYS A 155 5.79 -9.55 22.75
C LYS A 155 4.74 -9.52 23.86
N LYS A 156 3.48 -9.26 23.52
CA LYS A 156 2.38 -9.24 24.48
C LYS A 156 2.16 -10.64 25.10
N GLU A 157 2.10 -11.67 24.26
CA GLU A 157 1.93 -13.06 24.69
C GLU A 157 3.10 -13.56 25.56
N ALA A 158 4.33 -13.23 25.20
CA ALA A 158 5.53 -13.54 25.99
C ALA A 158 5.49 -12.86 27.37
N LYS A 159 5.04 -11.59 27.43
CA LYS A 159 4.87 -10.87 28.69
C LYS A 159 3.80 -11.49 29.59
N GLU A 160 2.69 -11.94 29.02
CA GLU A 160 1.61 -12.62 29.75
C GLU A 160 2.06 -14.00 30.27
N LYS A 161 2.87 -14.73 29.50
CA LYS A 161 3.40 -16.05 29.89
C LYS A 161 4.68 -16.00 30.75
N GLY A 162 5.30 -14.82 30.88
CA GLY A 162 6.59 -14.66 31.55
C GLY A 162 7.79 -15.27 30.82
N THR A 163 7.65 -15.61 29.53
CA THR A 163 8.73 -16.21 28.73
C THR A 163 9.48 -15.16 27.91
N TRP A 164 10.77 -15.39 27.67
CA TRP A 164 11.56 -14.54 26.79
C TRP A 164 11.43 -15.00 25.32
N VAL A 165 11.31 -14.06 24.39
CA VAL A 165 11.18 -14.33 22.94
C VAL A 165 12.17 -13.50 22.12
N GLN A 166 12.87 -14.16 21.19
CA GLN A 166 13.73 -13.48 20.22
C GLN A 166 12.89 -12.88 19.08
N LEU A 167 12.93 -11.55 18.94
CA LEU A 167 12.15 -10.82 17.90
C LEU A 167 13.00 -10.37 16.71
N LYS A 168 14.32 -10.41 16.84
CA LYS A 168 15.26 -10.06 15.78
C LYS A 168 15.36 -11.20 14.76
N ARG A 169 15.45 -10.84 13.48
CA ARG A 169 15.71 -11.81 12.40
C ARG A 169 17.16 -12.27 12.47
N GLN A 170 17.39 -13.54 12.18
CA GLN A 170 18.73 -14.11 12.01
C GLN A 170 18.96 -14.42 10.52
N PRO A 171 20.21 -14.34 10.05
CA PRO A 171 20.57 -14.90 8.74
C PRO A 171 20.33 -16.42 8.73
N ALA A 172 20.37 -17.02 7.54
CA ALA A 172 20.27 -18.47 7.42
C ALA A 172 21.43 -19.12 8.20
N PRO A 173 21.15 -19.98 9.21
CA PRO A 173 22.19 -20.70 9.90
C PRO A 173 22.75 -21.83 9.02
N PRO A 174 23.91 -22.41 9.38
CA PRO A 174 24.35 -23.68 8.81
C PRO A 174 23.25 -24.74 8.93
N ARG A 175 23.17 -25.65 7.96
CA ARG A 175 22.22 -26.77 8.02
C ARG A 175 22.53 -27.62 9.25
N GLU A 176 21.51 -27.96 10.01
CA GLU A 176 21.66 -28.85 11.15
C GLU A 176 22.01 -30.26 10.69
N ALA A 177 22.75 -30.98 11.55
CA ALA A 177 23.05 -32.38 11.33
C ALA A 177 21.73 -33.18 11.28
N HIS A 178 21.55 -33.98 10.23
CA HIS A 178 20.38 -34.83 10.07
C HIS A 178 20.78 -36.15 9.42
N PHE A 179 20.00 -37.20 9.69
CA PHE A 179 20.19 -38.50 9.06
C PHE A 179 19.37 -38.58 7.79
N VAL A 180 20.01 -38.98 6.69
CA VAL A 180 19.32 -39.29 5.43
C VAL A 180 19.14 -40.81 5.38
N ARG A 181 17.89 -41.27 5.35
CA ARG A 181 17.55 -42.69 5.20
C ARG A 181 17.31 -43.00 3.73
N THR A 182 17.87 -44.10 3.26
CA THR A 182 17.78 -44.56 1.86
C THR A 182 16.49 -45.33 1.55
N ASN A 183 15.73 -45.75 2.58
CA ASN A 183 14.48 -46.50 2.45
C ASN A 183 14.54 -47.64 1.41
N GLY A 184 15.65 -48.37 1.39
CA GLY A 184 15.88 -49.50 0.48
C GLY A 184 16.32 -49.15 -0.94
N LYS A 185 16.52 -47.87 -1.28
CA LYS A 185 17.13 -47.45 -2.55
C LYS A 185 18.62 -47.24 -2.39
N GLU A 186 19.41 -47.95 -3.18
CA GLU A 186 20.85 -47.75 -3.20
C GLU A 186 21.20 -46.40 -3.85
N PRO A 187 22.24 -45.69 -3.35
CA PRO A 187 22.75 -44.49 -4.01
C PRO A 187 23.19 -44.82 -5.44
N GLU A 188 22.74 -44.02 -6.40
CA GLU A 188 23.11 -44.19 -7.80
C GLU A 188 24.58 -43.83 -8.02
N LEU A 189 25.32 -44.75 -8.65
CA LEU A 189 26.69 -44.50 -9.08
C LEU A 189 26.66 -43.70 -10.38
N LEU A 190 27.19 -42.48 -10.35
CA LEU A 190 27.32 -41.63 -11.52
C LEU A 190 28.75 -41.71 -12.06
N GLU A 191 28.90 -41.96 -13.36
CA GLU A 191 30.19 -42.01 -14.05
C GLU A 191 30.41 -40.76 -14.92
N PRO A 192 31.65 -40.27 -15.06
CA PRO A 192 31.94 -39.17 -15.96
C PRO A 192 31.64 -39.56 -17.41
N ILE A 193 30.92 -38.70 -18.11
CA ILE A 193 30.60 -38.90 -19.54
C ILE A 193 31.88 -38.75 -20.36
N PRO A 194 32.12 -39.62 -21.36
CA PRO A 194 33.26 -39.46 -22.27
C PRO A 194 33.20 -38.15 -23.06
N TYR A 195 34.37 -37.66 -23.46
CA TYR A 195 34.46 -36.46 -24.30
C TYR A 195 33.88 -36.72 -25.68
N GLU A 196 32.89 -35.91 -26.08
CA GLU A 196 32.36 -35.86 -27.43
C GLU A 196 32.49 -34.44 -27.98
N PHE A 197 32.98 -34.32 -29.21
CA PHE A 197 32.99 -33.05 -29.93
C PHE A 197 31.64 -32.86 -30.63
N MET A 198 30.81 -31.96 -30.10
CA MET A 198 29.53 -31.58 -30.73
C MET A 198 29.73 -30.30 -31.55
N ALA A 199 29.47 -30.39 -32.86
CA ALA A 199 29.47 -29.27 -33.81
C ALA A 199 28.03 -28.82 -34.12
#